data_AF-A0A7X0V9B7-F1
#
_entry.id   AF-A0A7X0V9B7-F1
#
_cell.length_a   1.000
_cell.length_b   1.000
_cell.length_c   1.000
_cell.angle_alpha   90.00
_cell.angle_beta   90.00
_cell.angle_gamma   90.00
#
_symmetry.space_group_name_H-M   'P 1'
#
loop_
_entity.id
_entity.type
_entity.pdbx_description
1 polymer ?
#
loop_
_entity_poly.entity_id
_entity_poly.type
_entity_poly.pdbx_seq_one_letter_code
_entity_poly.pdbx_strand_id
1 'polypeptide(L)' 'MTGPITPKGLAAELGVAARTIRQWLRDQGWQSVPYTRWELTQEQAEQVRTRFRT' A
#
# COMPACT_ATOMS: atom_id res chain seq x y z
N MET A 1 17.52 -3.73 -4.30
CA MET A 1 17.38 -3.01 -3.01
C MET A 1 15.94 -3.15 -2.55
N THR A 2 15.64 -4.08 -1.64
CA THR A 2 14.27 -4.29 -1.13
C THR A 2 14.07 -3.40 0.09
N GLY A 3 13.80 -2.11 -0.15
CA GLY A 3 13.32 -1.23 0.91
C GLY A 3 11.91 -1.64 1.35
N PRO A 4 11.44 -1.19 2.54
CA PRO A 4 10.11 -1.50 3.02
C PRO A 4 9.05 -1.04 2.01
N ILE A 5 8.12 -1.94 1.66
CA ILE A 5 7.02 -1.61 0.76
C ILE A 5 6.03 -0.78 1.55
N THR A 6 5.73 0.42 1.08
CA THR A 6 4.81 1.33 1.78
C THR A 6 3.71 1.79 0.84
N PRO A 7 2.54 2.19 1.35
CA PRO A 7 1.49 2.79 0.53
C PRO A 7 1.97 4.02 -0.25
N LYS A 8 2.92 4.78 0.30
CA LYS A 8 3.55 5.92 -0.39
C LYS A 8 4.44 5.48 -1.56
N GLY A 9 5.20 4.40 -1.39
CA GLY A 9 6.01 3.82 -2.46
C GLY A 9 5.14 3.31 -3.61
N LEU A 10 4.11 2.51 -3.28
CA LEU A 10 3.16 2.01 -4.28
C LEU A 10 2.38 3.13 -4.98
N ALA A 11 2.05 4.20 -4.27
CA ALA A 11 1.43 5.39 -4.85
C ALA A 11 2.30 6.02 -5.94
N ALA A 12 3.59 6.19 -5.67
CA ALA A 12 4.54 6.73 -6.64
C ALA A 12 4.74 5.77 -7.82
N GLU A 13 4.82 4.46 -7.56
CA GLU A 13 4.97 3.41 -8.57
C GLU A 13 3.76 3.34 -9.53
N LEU A 14 2.55 3.46 -8.99
CA LEU A 14 1.29 3.25 -9.72
C LEU A 14 0.66 4.55 -10.23
N GLY A 15 1.21 5.71 -9.88
CA GLY A 15 0.63 7.02 -10.22
C GLY A 15 -0.69 7.33 -9.51
N VAL A 16 -1.00 6.63 -8.41
CA VAL A 16 -2.25 6.78 -7.65
C VAL A 16 -2.00 7.52 -6.35
N ALA A 17 -2.98 8.29 -5.87
CA ALA A 17 -2.86 8.97 -4.59
C ALA A 17 -2.69 7.96 -3.42
N ALA A 18 -1.69 8.18 -2.57
CA ALA A 18 -1.43 7.35 -1.39
C ALA A 18 -2.62 7.28 -0.40
N ARG A 19 -3.49 8.30 -0.40
CA ARG A 19 -4.74 8.29 0.36
C ARG A 19 -5.71 7.23 -0.16
N THR A 20 -5.82 7.06 -1.48
CA THR A 20 -6.69 6.06 -2.12
C THR A 20 -6.22 4.66 -1.77
N ILE A 21 -4.91 4.39 -1.90
CA ILE A 21 -4.32 3.11 -1.51
C ILE A 21 -4.57 2.85 -0.02
N ARG A 22 -4.30 3.82 0.86
CA ARG A 22 -4.56 3.68 2.31
C ARG A 22 -6.03 3.41 2.62
N GLN A 23 -6.96 4.09 1.96
CA GLN A 23 -8.39 3.85 2.17
C GLN A 23 -8.75 2.42 1.77
N TRP A 24 -8.36 2.01 0.56
CA TRP A 24 -8.64 0.67 0.06
C TRP A 24 -8.07 -0.42 0.97
N LEU A 25 -6.84 -0.25 1.47
CA LEU A 25 -6.23 -1.16 2.45
C LEU A 25 -7.08 -1.26 3.73
N ARG A 26 -7.56 -0.13 4.27
CA ARG A 26 -8.44 -0.13 5.46
C ARG A 26 -9.76 -0.85 5.20
N ASP A 27 -10.32 -0.69 4.00
CA ASP A 27 -11.58 -1.35 3.61
C ASP A 27 -11.42 -2.88 3.55
N GLN A 28 -10.20 -3.38 3.28
CA GLN A 28 -9.86 -4.81 3.39
C GLN A 28 -9.60 -5.27 4.83
N GLY A 29 -9.68 -4.37 5.82
CA GLY A 29 -9.31 -4.64 7.21
C GLY A 29 -7.79 -4.58 7.47
N TRP A 30 -6.99 -4.21 6.47
CA TRP A 30 -5.54 -4.05 6.64
C TRP A 30 -5.22 -2.65 7.13
N GLN A 31 -4.77 -2.55 8.37
CA GLN A 31 -4.43 -1.29 9.02
C GLN A 31 -3.00 -1.35 9.54
N SER A 32 -2.32 -0.21 9.57
CA SER A 32 -1.05 -0.10 10.29
C SER A 32 -1.27 -0.16 11.79
N VAL A 33 -0.30 -0.70 12.51
CA VAL A 33 -0.22 -0.54 13.96
C VAL A 33 -0.04 0.96 14.29
N PRO A 34 -0.65 1.48 15.36
CA PRO A 34 -0.41 2.85 15.80
C PRO A 34 1.09 3.13 16.00
N TYR A 35 1.52 4.34 15.65
CA TYR A 35 2.90 4.83 15.79
C TYR A 35 3.98 4.08 14.99
N THR A 36 3.61 3.14 14.11
CA THR A 36 4.56 2.49 13.21
C THR A 36 4.42 2.98 11.78
N ARG A 37 5.50 2.82 11.03
CA ARG A 37 5.47 3.03 9.58
C ARG A 37 4.56 1.97 8.97
N TRP A 38 3.67 2.40 8.07
CA TRP A 38 2.79 1.47 7.38
C TRP A 38 3.57 0.72 6.31
N GLU A 39 4.02 -0.47 6.69
CA GLU A 39 4.75 -1.40 5.84
C GLU A 39 3.78 -2.50 5.39
N LEU A 40 3.78 -2.76 4.10
CA LEU A 40 2.94 -3.76 3.47
C LEU A 40 3.75 -5.03 3.28
N THR A 41 3.08 -6.17 3.48
CA THR A 41 3.64 -7.44 3.04
C THR A 41 3.72 -7.47 1.52
N GLN A 42 4.56 -8.37 0.99
CA GLN A 42 4.66 -8.61 -0.44
C GLN A 42 3.29 -8.93 -1.05
N GLU A 43 2.50 -9.77 -0.37
CA GLU A 43 1.15 -10.14 -0.80
C GLU A 43 0.20 -8.93 -0.87
N GLN A 44 0.16 -8.11 0.18
CA GLN A 44 -0.66 -6.89 0.19
C GLN A 44 -0.26 -5.95 -0.94
N ALA A 45 1.04 -5.80 -1.17
CA ALA A 45 1.56 -4.98 -2.25
C ALA A 45 1.15 -5.49 -3.63
N GLU A 46 1.19 -6.80 -3.84
CA GLU A 46 0.74 -7.44 -5.09
C GLU A 46 -0.76 -7.24 -5.33
N GLN A 47 -1.58 -7.32 -4.29
CA GLN A 47 -3.01 -7.02 -4.43
C GLN A 47 -3.26 -5.54 -4.75
N VAL A 48 -2.55 -4.61 -4.10
CA VAL A 48 -2.60 -3.18 -4.46
C VAL A 48 -2.19 -2.98 -5.92
N ARG A 49 -1.08 -3.57 -6.36
CA ARG A 49 -0.64 -3.48 -7.76
C ARG A 49 -1.69 -4.02 -8.71
N THR A 50 -2.23 -5.20 -8.45
CA THR A 50 -3.27 -5.83 -9.29
C THR A 50 -4.53 -4.97 -9.36
N ARG A 51 -4.91 -4.32 -8.26
CA ARG A 51 -6.11 -3.48 -8.19
C ARG A 51 -5.97 -2.14 -8.91
N PHE A 52 -4.79 -1.54 -8.92
CA PHE A 52 -4.56 -0.16 -9.38
C PHE A 52 -3.73 -0.04 -10.67
N ARG A 53 -3.06 -1.10 -11.11
CA ARG A 53 -2.40 -1.18 -12.42
C ARG A 53 -3.47 -1.43 -13.47
N THR A 54 -4.03 -0.36 -14.04
CA THR A 54 -4.92 -0.40 -15.20
C THR A 54 -4.10 -0.27 -16.47
#